data_AF-A0A1X0HU01-F1
#
_entry.id   AF-A0A1X0HU01-F1
#
_cell.length_a   1.000
_cell.length_b   1.000
_cell.length_c   1.000
_cell.angle_alpha   90.00
_cell.angle_beta   90.00
_cell.angle_gamma   90.00
#
_symmetry.space_group_name_H-M   'P 1'
#
loop_
_entity.id
_entity.type
_entity.pdbx_description
1 polymer ?
#
loop_
_entity_poly.entity_id
_entity_poly.type
_entity_poly.pdbx_seq_one_letter_code
_entity_poly.pdbx_strand_id
1 'polypeptide(L)'
;DLGTAVNVVAMVFGNLGPDSGTGVAFTRNPSTGETGDYGDYLANAQGEDVVAGIRNTMSLADLERIDPDAHNELKRVMRQLETHY
;
A
#
# COMPACT_ATOMS: atom_id res chain seq x y z
N ASP A 1 -7.72 22.63 -23.50
CA ASP A 1 -6.96 21.38 -23.35
C ASP A 1 -6.22 21.33 -22.03
N LEU A 2 -6.33 20.23 -21.28
CA LEU A 2 -5.77 20.06 -19.94
C LEU A 2 -4.35 19.46 -19.94
N GLY A 3 -3.93 18.80 -21.03
CA GLY A 3 -2.62 18.14 -21.12
C GLY A 3 -2.44 16.97 -20.15
N THR A 4 -1.22 16.43 -20.08
CA THR A 4 -0.81 15.47 -19.04
C THR A 4 0.55 15.89 -18.48
N ALA A 5 0.70 15.80 -17.17
CA ALA A 5 1.97 16.04 -16.50
C ALA A 5 2.80 14.75 -16.43
N VAL A 6 4.08 14.86 -16.09
CA VAL A 6 5.00 13.73 -15.86
C VAL A 6 5.59 13.85 -14.46
N ASN A 7 5.57 12.75 -13.71
CA ASN A 7 6.21 12.66 -12.40
C ASN A 7 7.55 11.90 -12.54
N VAL A 8 8.64 12.49 -12.06
CA VAL A 8 9.96 11.86 -11.97
C VAL A 8 10.33 11.79 -10.49
N VAL A 9 10.54 10.59 -9.97
CA VAL A 9 10.77 10.35 -8.54
C VAL A 9 11.99 9.45 -8.35
N ALA A 10 12.65 9.59 -7.19
CA ALA A 10 13.67 8.64 -6.79
C ALA A 10 13.04 7.27 -6.51
N MET A 11 13.73 6.20 -6.91
CA MET A 11 13.23 4.84 -6.73
C MET A 11 13.38 4.37 -5.27
N VAL A 12 12.35 3.68 -4.80
CA VAL A 12 12.37 2.83 -3.59
C VAL A 12 11.95 1.42 -4.03
N PHE A 13 12.59 0.39 -3.48
CA PHE A 13 12.48 -0.97 -4.00
C PHE A 13 11.80 -1.89 -3.01
N GLY A 14 10.60 -2.38 -3.35
CA GLY A 14 9.90 -3.41 -2.58
C GLY A 14 10.43 -4.83 -2.82
N ASN A 15 11.41 -5.01 -3.70
CA ASN A 15 11.90 -6.30 -4.19
C ASN A 15 13.39 -6.56 -3.93
N LEU A 16 13.94 -6.02 -2.83
CA LEU A 16 15.33 -6.25 -2.44
C LEU A 16 15.53 -7.44 -1.50
N GLY A 17 14.45 -8.07 -1.03
CA GLY A 17 14.56 -9.15 -0.07
C GLY A 17 13.30 -9.36 0.77
N PRO A 18 13.37 -10.26 1.76
CA PRO A 18 12.25 -10.63 2.62
C PRO A 18 11.78 -9.51 3.57
N ASP A 19 12.61 -8.50 3.79
CA ASP A 19 12.34 -7.29 4.59
C ASP A 19 11.85 -6.11 3.72
N SER A 20 11.54 -6.37 2.45
CA SER A 20 11.02 -5.38 1.50
C SER A 20 9.62 -5.79 1.03
N GLY A 21 8.81 -4.82 0.63
CA GLY A 21 7.50 -5.10 0.03
C GLY A 21 6.81 -3.87 -0.54
N THR A 22 5.62 -4.09 -1.08
CA THR A 22 4.79 -3.06 -1.73
C THR A 22 3.33 -3.36 -1.52
N GLY A 23 2.47 -2.34 -1.53
CA GLY A 23 1.04 -2.52 -1.35
C GLY A 23 0.22 -1.31 -1.76
N VAL A 24 -1.10 -1.50 -1.75
CA VAL A 24 -2.11 -0.46 -1.98
C VAL A 24 -3.11 -0.52 -0.85
N ALA A 25 -3.50 0.63 -0.30
CA ALA A 25 -4.39 0.72 0.84
C ALA A 25 -5.41 1.85 0.68
N PHE A 26 -6.57 1.64 1.28
CA PHE A 26 -7.65 2.60 1.44
C PHE A 26 -7.98 2.71 2.94
N THR A 27 -8.26 3.92 3.40
CA THR A 27 -8.68 4.20 4.79
C THR A 27 -10.11 3.75 5.09
N ARG A 28 -10.89 3.49 4.04
CA ARG A 28 -12.26 2.99 4.08
C ARG A 28 -12.45 1.97 2.99
N ASN A 29 -13.41 1.07 3.18
CA ASN A 29 -13.80 0.14 2.13
C ASN A 29 -14.31 0.93 0.91
N PRO A 30 -13.69 0.82 -0.28
CA PRO A 30 -14.08 1.60 -1.45
C PRO A 30 -15.43 1.18 -2.04
N SER A 31 -15.92 0.00 -1.71
CA SER A 31 -17.20 -0.54 -2.20
C SER A 31 -18.39 -0.18 -1.30
N THR A 32 -18.17 -0.10 0.02
CA THR A 32 -19.25 0.12 1.01
C THR A 32 -19.16 1.46 1.72
N GLY A 33 -17.99 2.10 1.75
CA GLY A 33 -17.72 3.31 2.52
C GLY A 33 -17.49 3.08 4.02
N GLU A 34 -17.56 1.83 4.49
CA GLU A 34 -17.31 1.49 5.89
C GLU A 34 -15.87 1.83 6.30
N THR A 35 -15.73 2.37 7.51
CA THR A 35 -14.43 2.67 8.09
C THR A 35 -13.68 1.37 8.40
N GLY A 36 -12.42 1.30 8.00
CA GLY A 36 -11.58 0.14 8.20
C GLY A 36 -10.49 0.10 7.13
N ASP A 37 -9.30 -0.34 7.52
CA ASP A 37 -8.20 -0.43 6.55
C ASP A 37 -8.48 -1.57 5.58
N TYR A 38 -8.49 -1.22 4.30
CA TYR A 38 -8.69 -2.16 3.21
C TYR A 38 -7.49 -2.06 2.29
N GLY A 39 -6.85 -3.18 1.97
CA GLY A 39 -5.69 -3.13 1.10
C GLY A 39 -4.99 -4.47 0.89
N ASP A 40 -4.09 -4.43 -0.07
CA ASP A 40 -3.30 -5.55 -0.56
C ASP A 40 -1.82 -5.27 -0.38
N TYR A 41 -1.08 -6.28 0.05
CA TYR A 41 0.37 -6.24 0.27
C TYR A 41 1.05 -7.45 -0.37
N LEU A 42 2.25 -7.24 -0.91
CA LEU A 42 3.15 -8.30 -1.35
C LEU A 42 4.57 -8.05 -0.81
N ALA A 43 5.11 -9.04 -0.11
CA ALA A 43 6.52 -9.08 0.26
C ALA A 43 7.40 -9.42 -0.95
N ASN A 44 8.59 -8.83 -0.99
CA ASN A 44 9.60 -8.98 -2.04
C ASN A 44 9.00 -8.86 -3.45
N ALA A 45 8.40 -7.70 -3.75
CA ALA A 45 7.63 -7.44 -4.95
C ALA A 45 7.70 -5.96 -5.36
N GLN A 46 7.30 -5.64 -6.59
CA GLN A 46 7.09 -4.27 -7.04
C GLN A 46 5.60 -3.98 -7.28
N GLY A 47 5.23 -2.70 -7.36
CA GLY A 47 3.83 -2.30 -7.46
C GLY A 47 3.06 -2.93 -8.63
N GLU A 48 3.76 -3.24 -9.73
CA GLU A 48 3.20 -3.97 -10.87
C GLU A 48 2.68 -5.35 -10.46
N ASP A 49 3.38 -6.09 -9.59
CA ASP A 49 3.00 -7.44 -9.17
C ASP A 49 1.67 -7.44 -8.40
N VAL A 50 1.39 -6.36 -7.64
CA VAL A 50 0.14 -6.18 -6.89
C VAL A 50 -1.03 -5.98 -7.87
N VAL A 51 -0.84 -5.16 -8.90
CA VAL A 51 -1.89 -4.83 -9.87
C VAL A 51 -2.13 -5.97 -10.87
N ALA A 52 -1.07 -6.69 -11.24
CA ALA A 52 -1.14 -7.78 -12.21
C ALA A 52 -1.87 -9.03 -11.66
N GLY A 53 -1.97 -9.18 -10.32
CA GLY A 53 -2.71 -10.28 -9.69
C GLY A 53 -2.11 -11.67 -9.92
N ILE A 54 -0.83 -11.75 -10.30
CA ILE A 54 -0.13 -13.02 -10.56
C ILE A 54 0.17 -13.76 -9.25
N ARG A 55 0.29 -13.02 -8.14
CA ARG A 55 0.52 -13.53 -6.78
C ARG A 55 -0.69 -13.21 -5.92
N ASN A 56 -1.05 -14.15 -5.04
CA ASN A 56 -2.05 -13.88 -4.00
C ASN A 56 -1.51 -12.80 -3.06
N THR A 57 -2.25 -11.71 -2.94
CA THR A 57 -1.95 -10.62 -2.04
C THR A 57 -2.25 -11.01 -0.60
N MET A 58 -1.55 -10.34 0.32
CA MET A 58 -1.77 -10.45 1.75
C MET A 58 -2.58 -9.25 2.21
N SER A 59 -3.41 -9.42 3.23
CA SER A 59 -4.16 -8.30 3.81
C SER A 59 -3.25 -7.38 4.62
N LEU A 60 -3.72 -6.16 4.91
CA LEU A 60 -3.01 -5.28 5.85
C LEU A 60 -2.91 -5.86 7.27
N ALA A 61 -3.87 -6.71 7.68
CA ALA A 61 -3.79 -7.44 8.94
C ALA A 61 -2.68 -8.51 8.93
N ASP A 62 -2.37 -9.08 7.76
CA ASP A 62 -1.22 -9.97 7.63
C ASP A 62 0.10 -9.18 7.68
N LEU A 63 0.13 -7.96 7.13
CA LEU A 63 1.28 -7.06 7.24
C LEU A 63 1.61 -6.76 8.71
N GLU A 64 0.61 -6.52 9.56
CA GLU A 64 0.81 -6.33 11.01
C GLU A 64 1.60 -7.48 11.65
N ARG A 65 1.43 -8.71 11.15
CA ARG A 65 2.14 -9.89 11.66
C ARG A 65 3.55 -10.03 11.10
N ILE A 66 3.79 -9.54 9.88
CA ILE A 66 5.07 -9.65 9.17
C ILE A 66 6.01 -8.54 9.63
N ASP A 67 5.52 -7.30 9.61
CA ASP A 67 6.25 -6.09 9.95
C ASP A 67 5.33 -5.15 10.74
N PRO A 68 5.26 -5.32 12.07
CA PRO A 68 4.42 -4.51 12.94
C PRO A 68 4.79 -3.01 12.88
N ASP A 69 6.07 -2.69 12.69
CA ASP A 69 6.57 -1.31 12.69
C ASP A 69 6.12 -0.59 11.43
N ALA A 70 6.30 -1.21 10.25
CA ALA A 70 5.79 -0.67 8.99
C ALA A 70 4.26 -0.57 8.99
N HIS A 71 3.54 -1.54 9.55
CA HIS A 71 2.09 -1.48 9.68
C HIS A 71 1.64 -0.31 10.56
N ASN A 72 2.26 -0.12 11.72
CA ASN A 72 1.95 0.98 12.63
C ASN A 72 2.23 2.35 11.99
N GLU A 73 3.32 2.46 11.24
CA GLU A 73 3.63 3.67 10.49
C GLU A 73 2.61 3.94 9.38
N LEU A 74 2.23 2.92 8.61
CA LEU A 74 1.19 3.00 7.58
C LEU A 74 -0.12 3.53 8.18
N LYS A 75 -0.57 2.93 9.28
CA LYS A 75 -1.79 3.35 10.01
C LYS A 75 -1.73 4.82 10.45
N ARG A 76 -0.58 5.27 10.94
CA ARG A 76 -0.35 6.67 11.34
C ARG A 76 -0.47 7.61 10.14
N VAL A 77 0.17 7.28 9.02
CA VAL A 77 0.16 8.09 7.79
C VAL A 77 -1.24 8.12 7.17
N MET A 78 -1.92 6.98 7.09
CA MET A 78 -3.30 6.86 6.60
C MET A 78 -4.25 7.82 7.34
N ARG A 79 -4.20 7.81 8.68
CA ARG A 79 -5.01 8.73 9.50
C ARG A 79 -4.66 10.19 9.26
N GLN A 80 -3.37 10.50 9.10
CA GLN A 80 -2.91 11.87 8.83
C GLN A 80 -3.44 12.38 7.48
N LEU A 81 -3.41 11.55 6.43
CA LEU A 81 -3.91 11.90 5.11
C LEU A 81 -5.43 12.07 5.11
N GLU A 82 -6.18 11.16 5.72
CA GLU A 82 -7.65 11.24 5.84
C GLU A 82 -8.12 12.45 6.68
N THR A 83 -7.31 12.93 7.61
CA THR A 83 -7.66 14.13 8.41
C THR A 83 -7.34 15.42 7.65
N HIS A 84 -6.38 15.37 6.71
CA HIS A 84 -5.91 16.55 5.99
C HIS A 84 -6.73 16.85 4.73
N TYR A 85 -7.12 15.82 3.99
CA TYR A 85 -7.89 15.89 2.74
C TYR A 85 -9.34 15.49 2.94
#